data_AF-A0A7D5SQH4-F1
#
_entry.id   AF-A0A7D5SQH4-F1
#
_cell.length_a   1.000
_cell.length_b   1.000
_cell.length_c   1.000
_cell.angle_alpha   90.00
_cell.angle_beta   90.00
_cell.angle_gamma   90.00
#
_symmetry.space_group_name_H-M   'P 1'
#
loop_
_entity.id
_entity.type
_entity.pdbx_description
1 polymer ?
#
loop_
_entity_poly.entity_id
_entity_poly.type
_entity_poly.pdbx_seq_one_letter_code
_entity_poly.pdbx_strand_id
1 'polypeptide(L)'
;MKRQTLLGILGTLILGALGSGLWELIKPGFSFLGSAALAVISLGLDSVVSDIYTRVGRADIASTWIKGTTLMIFGTVFYAAAGMMMAKARAMPVNDLTYRRRSMLAALALMLVAAYIFVGGARHAYVAKTRGYFEYLTRVAAPYMTVDERLLMDSKLALIKSRSDYEKLAADLKLLLKTKNITVAEDGE
;
A
#
# COMPACT_ATOMS: atom_id res chain seq x y z
N MET A 1 -35.53 14.91 22.17
CA MET A 1 -34.33 14.09 21.89
C MET A 1 -33.42 14.12 23.12
N LYS A 2 -32.99 12.97 23.67
CA LYS A 2 -32.15 12.95 24.88
C LYS A 2 -30.79 13.60 24.57
N ARG A 3 -30.31 14.49 25.45
CA ARG A 3 -29.04 15.23 25.34
C ARG A 3 -27.83 14.32 25.04
N GLN A 4 -27.87 13.07 25.49
CA GLN A 4 -26.86 12.04 25.24
C GLN A 4 -26.80 11.58 23.77
N THR A 5 -27.92 11.53 23.06
CA THR A 5 -27.97 11.15 21.64
C THR A 5 -27.43 12.27 20.75
N LEU A 6 -27.71 13.53 21.11
CA LEU A 6 -27.19 14.70 20.41
C LEU A 6 -25.66 14.84 20.59
N LEU A 7 -25.16 14.59 21.80
CA LEU A 7 -23.71 14.54 22.09
C LEU A 7 -23.02 13.38 21.36
N GLY A 8 -23.67 12.22 21.22
CA GLY A 8 -23.15 11.11 20.44
C GLY A 8 -23.02 11.43 18.95
N ILE A 9 -24.02 12.07 18.36
CA ILE A 9 -24.01 12.50 16.95
C ILE A 9 -22.95 13.58 16.72
N LEU A 10 -22.85 14.58 17.60
CA LEU A 10 -21.79 15.59 17.50
C LEU A 10 -20.39 14.98 17.67
N GLY A 11 -20.26 14.02 18.58
CA GLY A 11 -19.00 13.29 18.79
C GLY A 11 -18.56 12.52 17.56
N THR A 12 -19.45 11.78 16.90
CA THR A 12 -19.13 11.05 15.66
C THR A 12 -18.87 12.00 14.49
N LEU A 13 -19.57 13.13 14.40
CA LEU A 13 -19.32 14.14 13.36
C LEU A 13 -17.93 14.77 13.52
N ILE A 14 -17.56 15.12 14.76
CA ILE A 14 -16.24 15.70 15.08
C ILE A 14 -15.13 14.66 14.89
N LEU A 15 -15.34 13.40 15.29
CA LEU A 15 -14.39 12.31 15.01
C LEU A 15 -14.23 12.04 13.52
N GLY A 16 -15.30 12.14 12.73
CA GLY A 16 -15.24 12.03 11.28
C GLY A 16 -14.47 13.17 10.64
N ALA A 17 -14.72 14.42 11.06
CA ALA A 17 -14.07 15.61 10.55
C ALA A 17 -12.59 15.75 11.00
N LEU A 18 -12.28 15.37 12.24
CA LEU A 18 -10.89 15.30 12.72
C LEU A 18 -10.16 14.10 12.12
N GLY A 19 -10.85 13.00 11.85
CA GLY A 19 -10.29 11.83 11.17
C GLY A 19 -9.80 12.16 9.76
N SER A 20 -10.53 12.96 8.99
CA SER A 20 -10.12 13.37 7.64
C SER A 20 -8.95 14.37 7.66
N GLY A 21 -8.94 15.32 8.60
CA GLY A 21 -7.84 16.28 8.76
C GLY A 21 -6.55 15.64 9.26
N LEU A 22 -6.65 14.70 10.21
CA LEU A 22 -5.50 13.95 10.72
C LEU A 22 -4.93 13.01 9.64
N TRP A 23 -5.78 12.46 8.78
CA TRP A 23 -5.32 11.61 7.67
C TRP A 23 -4.39 12.36 6.70
N GLU A 24 -4.71 13.61 6.35
CA GLU A 24 -3.84 14.43 5.48
C GLU A 24 -2.45 14.68 6.11
N LEU A 25 -2.38 14.83 7.44
CA LEU A 25 -1.11 15.00 8.16
C LEU A 25 -0.28 13.71 8.22
N ILE A 26 -0.93 12.52 8.21
CA ILE A 26 -0.24 11.23 8.30
C ILE A 26 0.14 10.70 6.90
N LYS A 27 -0.52 11.15 5.82
CA LYS A 27 -0.19 10.76 4.42
C LYS A 27 1.31 10.82 4.08
N PRO A 28 2.04 11.93 4.33
CA PRO A 28 3.48 11.98 4.06
C PRO A 28 4.28 11.00 4.92
N GLY A 29 3.81 10.70 6.14
CA GLY A 29 4.38 9.65 6.98
C GLY A 29 4.19 8.25 6.39
N PHE A 30 3.02 7.96 5.82
CA PHE A 30 2.74 6.68 5.15
C PHE A 30 3.51 6.51 3.84
N SER A 31 3.67 7.57 3.04
CA SER A 31 4.49 7.51 1.83
C SER A 31 5.96 7.27 2.18
N PHE A 32 6.48 7.96 3.21
CA PHE A 32 7.82 7.71 3.74
C PHE A 32 7.98 6.28 4.27
N LEU A 33 7.03 5.78 5.06
CA LEU A 33 7.04 4.40 5.58
C LEU A 33 6.95 3.37 4.45
N GLY A 34 6.18 3.62 3.40
CA GLY A 34 6.11 2.78 2.21
C GLY A 34 7.46 2.72 1.49
N SER A 35 8.07 3.88 1.26
CA SER A 35 9.40 3.98 0.62
C SER A 35 10.51 3.38 1.48
N ALA A 36 10.47 3.56 2.80
CA ALA A 36 11.43 2.97 3.75
C ALA A 36 11.25 1.46 3.88
N ALA A 37 10.00 0.97 3.93
CA ALA A 37 9.72 -0.46 3.89
C ALA A 37 10.21 -1.07 2.57
N LEU A 38 9.97 -0.40 1.44
CA LEU A 38 10.50 -0.82 0.15
C LEU A 38 12.01 -0.73 0.08
N ALA A 39 12.65 0.27 0.70
CA ALA A 39 14.11 0.38 0.79
C ALA A 39 14.69 -0.80 1.57
N VAL A 40 14.12 -1.12 2.73
CA VAL A 40 14.51 -2.27 3.56
C VAL A 40 14.27 -3.60 2.82
N ILE A 41 13.16 -3.73 2.11
CA ILE A 41 12.86 -4.90 1.26
C ILE A 41 13.87 -4.99 0.08
N SER A 42 14.22 -3.85 -0.52
CA SER A 42 15.11 -3.77 -1.68
C SER A 42 16.58 -3.98 -1.32
N LEU A 43 16.98 -3.67 -0.09
CA LEU A 43 18.35 -3.84 0.39
C LEU A 43 18.74 -5.30 0.64
N GLY A 44 17.78 -6.23 0.64
CA GLY A 44 18.06 -7.63 1.00
C GLY A 44 17.59 -8.70 0.02
N LEU A 45 16.62 -8.42 -0.86
CA LEU A 45 15.99 -9.47 -1.66
C LEU A 45 15.59 -8.96 -3.05
N ASP A 46 16.52 -9.00 -4.01
CA ASP A 46 16.23 -8.83 -5.45
C ASP A 46 15.09 -9.74 -5.91
N SER A 47 14.92 -10.90 -5.25
CA SER A 47 13.81 -11.82 -5.47
C SER A 47 12.44 -11.23 -5.10
N VAL A 48 12.35 -10.44 -4.03
CA VAL A 48 11.08 -9.80 -3.61
C VAL A 48 10.73 -8.65 -4.55
N VAL A 49 11.72 -7.84 -4.94
CA VAL A 49 11.52 -6.77 -5.93
C VAL A 49 11.12 -7.39 -7.27
N SER A 50 11.79 -8.44 -7.72
CA SER A 50 11.45 -9.12 -8.99
C SER A 50 10.06 -9.75 -8.96
N ASP A 51 9.63 -10.35 -7.84
CA ASP A 51 8.26 -10.87 -7.69
C ASP A 51 7.23 -9.73 -7.70
N ILE A 52 7.56 -8.52 -7.22
CA ILE A 52 6.68 -7.34 -7.37
C ILE A 52 6.49 -6.99 -8.85
N TYR A 53 7.56 -6.83 -9.61
CA TYR A 53 7.47 -6.44 -11.02
C TYR A 53 6.87 -7.54 -11.91
N THR A 54 7.12 -8.80 -11.60
CA THR A 54 6.46 -9.93 -12.27
C THR A 54 4.94 -9.88 -12.06
N ARG A 55 4.47 -9.42 -10.88
CA ARG A 55 3.05 -9.24 -10.61
C ARG A 55 2.47 -8.04 -11.34
N VAL A 56 3.21 -6.95 -11.54
CA VAL A 56 2.74 -5.77 -12.29
C VAL A 56 2.27 -6.17 -13.69
N GLY A 57 2.99 -7.06 -14.37
CA GLY A 57 2.63 -7.53 -15.71
C GLY A 57 1.27 -8.23 -15.80
N ARG A 58 0.84 -8.87 -14.70
CA ARG A 58 -0.38 -9.69 -14.62
C ARG A 58 -1.44 -9.11 -13.69
N ALA A 59 -1.16 -7.96 -13.08
CA ALA A 59 -2.02 -7.36 -12.07
C ALA A 59 -3.24 -6.74 -12.74
N ASP A 60 -4.41 -7.15 -12.27
CA ASP A 60 -5.62 -6.37 -12.40
C ASP A 60 -5.65 -5.32 -11.28
N ILE A 61 -5.73 -4.04 -11.64
CA ILE A 61 -5.60 -2.92 -10.70
C ILE A 61 -6.66 -3.00 -9.60
N ALA A 62 -7.92 -3.22 -9.97
CA ALA A 62 -9.04 -3.22 -9.04
C ALA A 62 -8.91 -4.32 -7.99
N SER A 63 -8.69 -5.56 -8.43
CA SER A 63 -8.50 -6.69 -7.52
C SER A 63 -7.22 -6.56 -6.68
N THR A 64 -6.16 -5.96 -7.22
CA THR A 64 -4.92 -5.73 -6.47
C THR A 64 -5.11 -4.69 -5.37
N TRP A 65 -5.82 -3.59 -5.65
CA TRP A 65 -6.20 -2.62 -4.62
C TRP A 65 -7.05 -3.25 -3.53
N ILE A 66 -8.10 -3.99 -3.91
CA ILE A 66 -9.00 -4.65 -2.94
C ILE A 66 -8.22 -5.60 -2.04
N LYS A 67 -7.31 -6.41 -2.58
CA LYS A 67 -6.45 -7.30 -1.78
C LYS A 67 -5.55 -6.51 -0.84
N GLY A 68 -4.93 -5.44 -1.32
CA GLY A 68 -4.07 -4.58 -0.52
C GLY A 68 -4.82 -3.92 0.64
N THR A 69 -5.97 -3.29 0.36
CA THR A 69 -6.78 -2.61 1.38
C THR A 69 -7.37 -3.59 2.39
N THR A 70 -7.83 -4.76 1.93
CA THR A 70 -8.35 -5.81 2.80
C THR A 70 -7.29 -6.29 3.79
N LEU A 71 -6.06 -6.55 3.32
CA LEU A 71 -4.95 -6.90 4.20
C LEU A 71 -4.66 -5.78 5.20
N MET A 72 -4.60 -4.52 4.76
CA MET A 72 -4.37 -3.41 5.69
C MET A 72 -5.45 -3.31 6.78
N ILE A 73 -6.73 -3.50 6.44
CA ILE A 73 -7.85 -3.53 7.41
C ILE A 73 -7.68 -4.67 8.41
N PHE A 74 -7.30 -5.87 7.95
CA PHE A 74 -7.02 -6.96 8.88
C PHE A 74 -5.82 -6.63 9.78
N GLY A 75 -4.74 -6.07 9.22
CA GLY A 75 -3.56 -5.65 9.97
C GLY A 75 -3.90 -4.66 11.08
N THR A 76 -4.78 -3.67 10.84
CA THR A 76 -5.20 -2.71 11.88
C THR A 76 -6.00 -3.38 12.99
N VAL A 77 -6.84 -4.38 12.69
CA VAL A 77 -7.56 -5.17 13.71
C VAL A 77 -6.57 -5.92 14.62
N PHE A 78 -5.52 -6.53 14.06
CA PHE A 78 -4.50 -7.21 14.85
C PHE A 78 -3.70 -6.24 15.74
N TYR A 79 -3.34 -5.05 15.23
CA TYR A 79 -2.70 -4.01 16.05
C TYR A 79 -3.61 -3.51 17.18
N ALA A 80 -4.89 -3.29 16.90
CA ALA A 80 -5.86 -2.89 17.92
C ALA A 80 -6.02 -3.97 19.00
N ALA A 81 -6.10 -5.25 18.61
CA ALA A 81 -6.15 -6.38 19.54
C ALA A 81 -4.89 -6.44 20.42
N ALA A 82 -3.70 -6.32 19.84
CA ALA A 82 -2.44 -6.28 20.58
C ALA A 82 -2.40 -5.09 21.57
N GLY A 83 -2.83 -3.90 21.13
CA GLY A 83 -2.94 -2.70 21.96
C GLY A 83 -3.86 -2.89 23.16
N MET A 84 -5.05 -3.45 22.93
CA MET A 84 -6.00 -3.77 24.00
C MET A 84 -5.44 -4.81 24.98
N MET A 85 -4.73 -5.83 24.50
CA MET A 85 -4.08 -6.83 25.36
C MET A 85 -2.99 -6.20 26.21
N MET A 86 -2.15 -5.32 25.64
CA MET A 86 -1.13 -4.59 26.40
C MET A 86 -1.73 -3.64 27.43
N ALA A 87 -2.81 -2.94 27.10
CA ALA A 87 -3.53 -2.07 28.04
C ALA A 87 -4.09 -2.86 29.22
N LYS A 88 -4.76 -4.00 28.95
CA LYS A 88 -5.27 -4.90 29.99
C LYS A 88 -4.14 -5.47 30.86
N ALA A 89 -3.04 -5.89 30.25
CA ALA A 89 -1.88 -6.43 30.97
C ALA A 89 -1.21 -5.40 31.89
N ARG A 90 -1.25 -4.11 31.54
CA ARG A 90 -0.72 -3.01 32.36
C ARG A 90 -1.64 -2.63 33.53
N ALA A 91 -2.95 -2.84 33.39
CA ALA A 91 -3.93 -2.53 34.42
C ALA A 91 -4.03 -3.59 35.54
N MET A 92 -3.41 -4.76 35.35
CA MET A 92 -3.46 -5.86 36.33
C MET A 92 -2.49 -5.66 37.51
N PRO A 93 -2.86 -6.11 38.72
CA PRO A 93 -2.00 -6.05 39.89
C PRO A 93 -0.71 -6.85 39.67
N VAL A 94 0.38 -6.38 40.28
CA VAL A 94 1.73 -6.91 40.07
C VAL A 94 1.85 -8.40 40.45
N ASN A 95 0.95 -8.93 41.27
CA ASN A 95 1.01 -10.32 41.75
C ASN A 95 0.68 -11.36 40.64
N ASP A 96 0.05 -10.97 39.53
CA ASP A 96 -0.27 -11.85 38.40
C ASP A 96 0.80 -11.80 37.27
N LEU A 97 2.08 -11.89 37.66
CA LEU A 97 3.22 -11.76 36.76
C LEU A 97 3.18 -12.75 35.58
N THR A 98 2.71 -13.98 35.81
CA THR A 98 2.62 -15.02 34.78
C THR A 98 1.60 -14.68 33.70
N TYR A 99 0.43 -14.15 34.08
CA TYR A 99 -0.59 -13.73 33.12
C TYR A 99 -0.12 -12.49 32.34
N ARG A 100 0.49 -11.52 33.03
CA ARG A 100 1.07 -10.33 32.40
C ARG A 100 2.15 -10.69 31.36
N ARG A 101 3.03 -11.64 31.67
CA ARG A 101 4.04 -12.12 30.71
C ARG A 101 3.39 -12.81 29.50
N ARG A 102 2.42 -13.71 29.71
CA ARG A 102 1.73 -14.43 28.62
C ARG A 102 0.97 -13.47 27.69
N SER A 103 0.25 -12.49 28.26
CA SER A 103 -0.47 -11.49 27.48
C SER A 103 0.46 -10.55 26.71
N MET A 104 1.62 -10.18 27.27
CA MET A 104 2.65 -9.42 26.55
C MET A 104 3.26 -10.21 25.38
N LEU A 105 3.56 -11.49 25.58
CA LEU A 105 4.06 -12.36 24.50
C LEU A 105 3.02 -12.56 23.40
N ALA A 106 1.74 -12.75 23.77
CA ALA A 106 0.66 -12.85 22.81
C ALA A 106 0.45 -11.55 22.02
N ALA A 107 0.52 -10.39 22.69
CA ALA A 107 0.46 -9.10 22.03
C ALA A 107 1.64 -8.89 21.06
N LEU A 108 2.84 -9.30 21.44
CA LEU A 108 4.02 -9.27 20.56
C LEU A 108 3.81 -10.15 19.32
N ALA A 109 3.30 -11.37 19.49
CA ALA A 109 3.00 -12.26 18.37
C ALA A 109 1.95 -11.65 17.43
N LEU A 110 0.88 -11.04 17.97
CA LEU A 110 -0.13 -10.34 17.17
C LEU A 110 0.46 -9.14 16.42
N MET A 111 1.36 -8.38 17.03
CA MET A 111 2.05 -7.28 16.34
C MET A 111 2.92 -7.77 15.18
N LEU A 112 3.61 -8.91 15.34
CA LEU A 112 4.39 -9.49 14.25
C LEU A 112 3.50 -9.98 13.10
N VAL A 113 2.37 -10.61 13.41
CA VAL A 113 1.37 -11.00 12.41
C VAL A 113 0.81 -9.76 11.69
N ALA A 114 0.47 -8.72 12.44
CA ALA A 114 -0.02 -7.46 11.89
C ALA A 114 1.02 -6.82 10.95
N ALA A 115 2.29 -6.79 11.34
CA ALA A 115 3.38 -6.27 10.53
C ALA A 115 3.55 -7.05 9.22
N TYR A 116 3.52 -8.38 9.28
CA TYR A 116 3.58 -9.24 8.07
C TYR A 116 2.42 -8.94 7.10
N ILE A 117 1.19 -8.85 7.63
CA ILE A 117 0.00 -8.50 6.85
C ILE A 117 0.16 -7.10 6.23
N PHE A 118 0.68 -6.13 6.99
CA PHE A 118 0.86 -4.76 6.52
C PHE A 118 1.87 -4.67 5.38
N VAL A 119 2.98 -5.41 5.47
CA VAL A 119 3.97 -5.53 4.38
C VAL A 119 3.33 -6.13 3.13
N GLY A 120 2.51 -7.17 3.29
CA GLY A 120 1.73 -7.75 2.18
C GLY A 120 0.78 -6.74 1.54
N GLY A 121 0.05 -5.96 2.35
CA GLY A 121 -0.82 -4.89 1.88
C GLY A 121 -0.07 -3.79 1.13
N ALA A 122 1.03 -3.29 1.69
CA ALA A 122 1.90 -2.28 1.08
C ALA A 122 2.46 -2.75 -0.27
N ARG A 123 2.84 -4.03 -0.34
CA ARG A 123 3.29 -4.66 -1.58
C ARG A 123 2.22 -4.65 -2.68
N HIS A 124 0.99 -5.00 -2.34
CA HIS A 124 -0.14 -4.92 -3.29
C HIS A 124 -0.43 -3.49 -3.73
N ALA A 125 -0.41 -2.52 -2.80
CA ALA A 125 -0.58 -1.11 -3.13
C ALA A 125 0.49 -0.61 -4.10
N TYR A 126 1.76 -1.01 -3.90
CA TYR A 126 2.84 -0.69 -4.82
C TYR A 126 2.61 -1.29 -6.22
N VAL A 127 2.28 -2.58 -6.32
CA VAL A 127 1.97 -3.23 -7.61
C VAL A 127 0.83 -2.49 -8.33
N ALA A 128 -0.22 -2.12 -7.61
CA ALA A 128 -1.36 -1.41 -8.19
C ALA A 128 -0.98 0.01 -8.66
N LYS A 129 -0.14 0.73 -7.90
CA LYS A 129 0.40 2.04 -8.29
C LYS A 129 1.25 1.93 -9.56
N THR A 130 2.23 1.02 -9.59
CA THR A 130 3.12 0.82 -10.74
C THR A 130 2.36 0.39 -12.00
N ARG A 131 1.37 -0.49 -11.86
CA ARG A 131 0.49 -0.89 -12.97
C ARG A 131 -0.37 0.28 -13.46
N GLY A 132 -0.96 1.04 -12.53
CA GLY A 132 -1.79 2.20 -12.85
C GLY A 132 -1.02 3.29 -13.60
N TYR A 133 0.23 3.53 -13.21
CA TYR A 133 1.08 4.48 -13.93
C TYR A 133 1.42 4.01 -15.36
N PHE A 134 1.71 2.71 -15.55
CA PHE A 134 1.94 2.18 -16.89
C PHE A 134 0.70 2.33 -17.78
N GLU A 135 -0.49 2.01 -17.26
CA GLU A 135 -1.75 2.20 -17.99
C GLU A 135 -2.00 3.67 -18.32
N TYR A 136 -1.64 4.58 -17.42
CA TYR A 136 -1.70 6.00 -17.67
C TYR A 136 -0.79 6.39 -18.86
N LEU A 137 0.48 5.94 -18.86
CA LEU A 137 1.40 6.19 -19.99
C LEU A 137 0.83 5.66 -21.31
N THR A 138 0.33 4.42 -21.32
CA THR A 138 -0.26 3.79 -22.52
C THR A 138 -1.49 4.54 -23.00
N ARG A 139 -2.36 5.02 -22.10
CA ARG A 139 -3.55 5.82 -22.47
C ARG A 139 -3.17 7.17 -23.05
N VAL A 140 -2.17 7.85 -22.49
CA VAL A 140 -1.68 9.13 -23.01
C VAL A 140 -0.99 8.94 -24.37
N ALA A 141 -0.25 7.84 -24.54
CA ALA A 141 0.40 7.50 -25.80
C ALA A 141 -0.57 6.94 -26.85
N ALA A 142 -1.76 6.51 -26.46
CA ALA A 142 -2.70 5.82 -27.35
C ALA A 142 -2.97 6.55 -28.68
N PRO A 143 -3.20 7.88 -28.74
CA PRO A 143 -3.44 8.59 -30.00
C PRO A 143 -2.26 8.54 -30.99
N TYR A 144 -1.05 8.23 -30.49
CA TYR A 144 0.20 8.22 -31.25
C TYR A 144 0.71 6.81 -31.55
N MET A 145 -0.04 5.78 -31.14
CA MET A 145 0.29 4.38 -31.36
C MET A 145 -0.83 3.70 -32.16
N THR A 146 -0.42 2.88 -33.12
CA THR A 146 -1.30 1.93 -33.82
C THR A 146 -1.85 0.89 -32.84
N VAL A 147 -2.90 0.18 -33.27
CA VAL A 147 -3.50 -0.90 -32.46
C VAL A 147 -2.48 -2.02 -32.22
N ASP A 148 -1.68 -2.37 -33.23
CA ASP A 148 -0.67 -3.42 -33.13
C ASP A 148 0.46 -3.04 -32.16
N GLU A 149 0.90 -1.78 -32.17
CA GLU A 149 1.87 -1.28 -31.20
C GLU A 149 1.34 -1.35 -29.77
N ARG A 150 0.06 -1.04 -29.54
CA ARG A 150 -0.57 -1.16 -28.22
C ARG A 150 -0.61 -2.61 -27.74
N LEU A 151 -1.04 -3.53 -28.61
CA LEU A 151 -1.06 -4.97 -28.30
C LEU A 151 0.34 -5.51 -28.00
N LEU A 152 1.36 -5.03 -28.72
CA LEU A 152 2.75 -5.38 -28.45
C LEU A 152 3.21 -4.86 -27.08
N MET A 153 2.83 -3.64 -26.69
CA MET A 153 3.16 -3.08 -25.37
C MET A 153 2.51 -3.87 -24.24
N ASP A 154 1.24 -4.25 -24.39
CA ASP A 154 0.54 -5.09 -23.41
C ASP A 154 1.17 -6.48 -23.29
N SER A 155 1.58 -7.07 -24.42
CA SER A 155 2.32 -8.34 -24.44
C SER A 155 3.68 -8.22 -23.74
N LYS A 156 4.46 -7.17 -24.02
CA LYS A 156 5.74 -6.91 -23.36
C LYS A 156 5.57 -6.71 -21.85
N LEU A 157 4.54 -5.99 -21.43
CA LEU A 157 4.19 -5.78 -20.03
C LEU A 157 3.90 -7.11 -19.32
N ALA A 158 3.16 -8.02 -19.95
CA ALA A 158 2.86 -9.35 -19.41
C ALA A 158 4.11 -10.25 -19.22
N LEU A 159 5.20 -9.93 -19.94
CA LEU A 159 6.47 -10.68 -19.93
C LEU A 159 7.53 -10.09 -18.98
N ILE A 160 7.24 -8.98 -18.29
CA ILE A 160 8.17 -8.36 -17.35
C ILE A 160 8.52 -9.33 -16.21
N LYS A 161 9.81 -9.46 -15.93
CA LYS A 161 10.33 -10.28 -14.81
C LYS A 161 11.11 -9.45 -13.79
N SER A 162 11.62 -8.30 -14.21
CA SER A 162 12.48 -7.47 -13.39
C SER A 162 12.07 -6.00 -13.41
N ARG A 163 12.62 -5.24 -12.46
CA ARG A 163 12.51 -3.79 -12.43
C ARG A 163 13.06 -3.14 -13.71
N SER A 164 14.20 -3.62 -14.20
CA SER A 164 14.85 -3.06 -15.40
C SER A 164 13.99 -3.25 -16.65
N ASP A 165 13.30 -4.39 -16.78
CA ASP A 165 12.40 -4.63 -17.92
C ASP A 165 11.24 -3.62 -17.93
N TYR A 166 10.67 -3.35 -16.75
CA TYR A 166 9.63 -2.34 -16.57
C TYR A 166 10.13 -0.93 -16.90
N GLU A 167 11.28 -0.53 -16.34
CA GLU A 167 11.84 0.80 -16.56
C GLU A 167 12.16 1.05 -18.03
N LYS A 168 12.69 0.05 -18.75
CA LYS A 168 12.90 0.13 -20.20
C LYS A 168 11.59 0.32 -20.96
N LEU A 169 10.58 -0.49 -20.65
CA LEU A 169 9.28 -0.40 -21.33
C LEU A 169 8.59 0.94 -21.07
N ALA A 170 8.64 1.45 -19.83
CA ALA A 170 8.13 2.76 -19.48
C ALA A 170 8.93 3.90 -20.14
N ALA A 171 10.26 3.75 -20.25
CA ALA A 171 11.11 4.71 -20.95
C ALA A 171 10.80 4.79 -22.45
N ASP A 172 10.52 3.65 -23.10
CA ASP A 172 10.11 3.60 -24.52
C ASP A 172 8.84 4.43 -24.75
N LEU A 173 7.83 4.27 -23.88
CA LEU A 173 6.59 5.06 -23.94
C LEU A 173 6.85 6.55 -23.68
N LYS A 174 7.69 6.89 -22.69
CA LYS A 174 8.07 8.28 -22.41
C LYS A 174 8.80 8.94 -23.59
N LEU A 175 9.69 8.20 -24.25
CA LEU A 175 10.44 8.70 -25.41
C LEU A 175 9.50 8.96 -26.60
N LEU A 176 8.52 8.09 -26.83
CA LEU A 176 7.47 8.29 -27.83
C LEU A 176 6.69 9.59 -27.55
N LEU A 177 6.27 9.80 -26.30
CA LEU A 177 5.55 11.00 -25.87
C LEU A 177 6.39 12.27 -25.98
N LYS A 178 7.68 12.21 -25.60
CA LYS A 178 8.62 13.33 -25.73
C LYS A 178 8.84 13.74 -27.18
N THR A 179 8.93 12.76 -28.09
CA THR A 179 9.05 13.01 -29.54
C THR A 179 7.84 13.78 -30.10
N LYS A 180 6.69 13.71 -29.43
CA LYS A 180 5.46 14.43 -29.76
C LYS A 180 5.26 15.70 -28.92
N ASN A 181 6.29 16.19 -28.22
CA ASN A 181 6.25 17.34 -27.32
C ASN A 181 5.23 17.24 -26.17
N ILE A 182 4.97 16.02 -25.68
CA ILE A 182 4.12 15.80 -24.51
C ILE A 182 5.02 15.58 -23.30
N THR A 183 4.94 16.50 -22.33
CA THR A 183 5.58 16.33 -21.03
C THR A 183 4.67 15.51 -20.12
N VAL A 184 5.17 14.38 -19.66
CA VAL A 184 4.52 13.55 -18.64
C VAL A 184 5.15 13.86 -17.30
N ALA A 185 4.36 13.98 -16.24
CA ALA A 185 4.88 14.04 -14.89
C ALA A 185 5.76 12.81 -14.59
N GLU A 186 6.93 13.02 -13.99
CA GLU A 186 7.71 11.91 -13.45
C GLU A 186 6.95 11.26 -12.29
N ASP A 187 7.19 9.97 -12.05
CA ASP A 187 6.51 9.21 -11.00
C ASP A 187 6.76 9.82 -9.62
N GLY A 188 5.77 10.55 -9.11
CA GLY A 188 5.49 10.75 -7.69
C GLY A 188 6.62 11.27 -6.81
N GLU A 189 6.86 12.58 -6.87
CA GLU A 189 6.93 13.37 -5.62
C GLU A 189 5.58 13.33 -4.88
#